data_AF-A0A1M6J6I0-F1
#
_entry.id   AF-A0A1M6J6I0-F1
#
_cell.length_a   1.000
_cell.length_b   1.000
_cell.length_c   1.000
_cell.angle_alpha   90.00
_cell.angle_beta   90.00
_cell.angle_gamma   90.00
#
_symmetry.space_group_name_H-M   'P 1'
#
loop_
_entity.id
_entity.type
_entity.pdbx_description
1 polymer ?
#
loop_
_entity_poly.entity_id
_entity_poly.type
_entity_poly.pdbx_seq_one_letter_code
_entity_poly.pdbx_strand_id
1 'polypeptide(L)'
;MNLEKLKEAEEIFFSRYPKGFEEEEMKKIAEKHKISKMKDMAREMFAEDRFLDIDAVMEDLIKIVSRSSLVSVFEKARFKDYGKALQEPDKSQLVEGLYETIHGDMEKGFDLMIDVLEKAKLAKWPIITICPLYYNPDEEVFIKPTTVKKIIAYYELEDIIYKPRPSYEFYSKYKKYFKEMRREVDIKAGCDNASFSGFLMMSVE
;
A
#
# COMPACT_ATOMS: atom_id res chain seq x y z
N MET A 1 6.08 16.45 -13.70
CA MET A 1 5.20 15.31 -14.05
C MET A 1 4.74 15.48 -15.47
N ASN A 2 4.91 14.45 -16.29
CA ASN A 2 4.56 14.43 -17.70
C ASN A 2 3.09 14.00 -17.88
N LEU A 3 2.22 14.98 -18.09
CA LEU A 3 0.76 14.77 -18.26
C LEU A 3 0.42 14.13 -19.59
N GLU A 4 1.19 14.40 -20.65
CA GLU A 4 0.95 13.82 -21.97
C GLU A 4 1.07 12.29 -21.91
N LYS A 5 2.12 11.77 -21.27
CA LYS A 5 2.29 10.33 -21.05
C LYS A 5 1.18 9.71 -20.19
N LEU A 6 0.65 10.46 -19.22
CA LEU A 6 -0.47 10.00 -18.41
C LEU A 6 -1.76 9.86 -19.23
N LYS A 7 -2.02 10.82 -20.11
CA LYS A 7 -3.15 10.79 -21.04
C LYS A 7 -3.01 9.70 -22.11
N GLU A 8 -1.82 9.53 -22.65
CA GLU A 8 -1.55 8.43 -23.58
C GLU A 8 -1.78 7.06 -22.90
N ALA A 9 -1.30 6.89 -21.66
CA ALA A 9 -1.55 5.67 -20.89
C ALA A 9 -3.06 5.43 -20.64
N GLU A 10 -3.82 6.48 -20.35
CA GLU A 10 -5.27 6.43 -20.20
C GLU A 10 -5.98 5.99 -21.50
N GLU A 11 -5.61 6.58 -22.64
CA GLU A 11 -6.17 6.22 -23.94
C GLU A 11 -5.86 4.76 -24.31
N ILE A 12 -4.60 4.33 -24.12
CA ILE A 12 -4.20 2.94 -24.34
C ILE A 12 -4.99 1.99 -23.44
N PHE A 13 -5.18 2.36 -22.17
CA PHE A 13 -5.96 1.58 -21.23
C PHE A 13 -7.41 1.42 -21.68
N PHE A 14 -8.10 2.50 -22.04
CA PHE A 14 -9.49 2.43 -22.48
C PHE A 14 -9.67 1.84 -23.88
N SER A 15 -8.64 1.85 -24.73
CA SER A 15 -8.68 1.13 -26.02
C SER A 15 -8.78 -0.39 -25.82
N ARG A 16 -8.21 -0.91 -24.73
CA ARG A 16 -8.26 -2.32 -24.35
C ARG A 16 -9.44 -2.62 -23.43
N TYR A 17 -9.77 -1.70 -22.53
CA TYR A 17 -10.78 -1.85 -21.50
C TYR A 17 -11.75 -0.67 -21.51
N PRO A 18 -12.70 -0.60 -22.47
CA PRO A 18 -13.59 0.56 -22.62
C PRO A 18 -14.42 0.91 -21.36
N LYS A 19 -14.74 -0.07 -20.52
CA LYS A 19 -15.40 0.14 -19.21
C LYS A 19 -14.43 0.24 -18.04
N GLY A 20 -13.12 0.33 -18.29
CA GLY A 20 -12.08 0.37 -17.28
C GLY A 20 -12.11 -0.86 -16.37
N PHE A 21 -12.07 -0.64 -15.06
CA PHE A 21 -12.11 -1.72 -14.06
C PHE A 21 -13.46 -2.45 -13.97
N GLU A 22 -14.51 -1.97 -14.64
CA GLU A 22 -15.78 -2.67 -14.72
C GLU A 22 -15.81 -3.77 -15.80
N GLU A 23 -14.77 -3.87 -16.63
CA GLU A 23 -14.60 -4.97 -17.56
C GLU A 23 -14.47 -6.33 -16.85
N GLU A 24 -15.00 -7.38 -17.47
CA GLU A 24 -15.05 -8.73 -16.90
C GLU A 24 -13.66 -9.29 -16.56
N GLU A 25 -12.66 -9.00 -17.41
CA GLU A 25 -11.27 -9.39 -17.16
C GLU A 25 -10.68 -8.69 -15.93
N MET A 26 -10.96 -7.39 -15.77
CA MET A 26 -10.49 -6.61 -14.64
C MET A 26 -11.13 -7.05 -13.33
N LYS A 27 -12.42 -7.39 -13.35
CA LYS A 27 -13.13 -7.97 -12.21
C LYS A 27 -12.50 -9.29 -11.76
N LYS A 28 -12.17 -10.18 -12.70
CA LYS A 28 -11.47 -11.44 -12.40
C LYS A 28 -10.10 -11.21 -11.77
N ILE A 29 -9.35 -10.20 -12.22
CA ILE A 29 -8.08 -9.80 -11.61
C ILE A 29 -8.34 -9.33 -10.17
N ALA A 30 -9.28 -8.40 -9.95
CA ALA A 30 -9.60 -7.88 -8.62
C ALA A 30 -10.04 -8.99 -7.64
N GLU A 31 -10.86 -9.94 -8.10
CA GLU A 31 -11.31 -11.10 -7.33
C GLU A 31 -10.15 -12.02 -6.94
N LYS A 32 -9.23 -12.29 -7.87
CA LYS A 32 -8.02 -13.09 -7.59
C LYS A 32 -7.19 -12.47 -6.47
N HIS A 33 -7.12 -11.14 -6.43
CA HIS A 33 -6.41 -10.39 -5.40
C HIS A 33 -7.21 -10.24 -4.09
N LYS A 34 -8.50 -10.59 -4.08
CA LYS A 34 -9.43 -10.54 -2.93
C LYS A 34 -9.47 -9.17 -2.26
N ILE A 35 -9.32 -8.10 -3.04
CA ILE A 35 -9.12 -6.74 -2.52
C ILE A 35 -10.27 -6.30 -1.60
N SER A 36 -11.54 -6.51 -2.00
CA SER A 36 -12.71 -6.16 -1.17
C SER A 36 -12.67 -6.85 0.19
N LYS A 37 -12.43 -8.16 0.20
CA LYS A 37 -12.34 -8.96 1.43
C LYS A 37 -11.17 -8.51 2.33
N MET A 38 -10.05 -8.08 1.75
CA MET A 38 -8.92 -7.58 2.52
C MET A 38 -9.23 -6.21 3.16
N LYS A 39 -9.97 -5.34 2.47
CA LYS A 39 -10.43 -4.05 3.02
C LYS A 39 -11.38 -4.24 4.19
N ASP A 40 -12.41 -5.08 4.02
CA ASP A 40 -13.38 -5.37 5.09
C ASP A 40 -12.67 -5.94 6.33
N MET A 41 -11.75 -6.89 6.10
CA MET A 41 -10.95 -7.49 7.16
C MET A 41 -10.05 -6.49 7.87
N ALA A 42 -9.38 -5.58 7.15
CA ALA A 42 -8.54 -4.56 7.76
C ALA A 42 -9.35 -3.57 8.59
N ARG A 43 -10.53 -3.15 8.12
CA ARG A 43 -11.42 -2.24 8.84
C ARG A 43 -11.95 -2.84 10.14
N GLU A 44 -12.27 -4.13 10.13
CA GLU A 44 -12.71 -4.86 11.33
C GLU A 44 -11.56 -5.07 12.32
N MET A 45 -10.40 -5.54 11.84
CA MET A 45 -9.26 -5.89 12.69
C MET A 45 -8.55 -4.69 13.30
N PHE A 46 -8.54 -3.57 12.58
CA PHE A 46 -7.83 -2.35 12.98
C PHE A 46 -8.80 -1.21 13.26
N ALA A 47 -10.04 -1.50 13.69
CA ALA A 47 -10.88 -0.50 14.32
C ALA A 47 -10.19 0.05 15.58
N GLU A 48 -10.42 1.32 15.90
CA GLU A 48 -9.63 2.04 16.92
C GLU A 48 -9.65 1.37 18.30
N ASP A 49 -10.80 0.84 18.71
CA ASP A 49 -11.01 0.13 19.98
C ASP A 49 -10.28 -1.22 20.06
N ARG A 50 -9.89 -1.81 18.92
CA ARG A 50 -9.15 -3.08 18.87
C ARG A 50 -7.73 -2.95 19.41
N PHE A 51 -7.15 -1.75 19.37
CA PHE A 51 -5.77 -1.49 19.82
C PHE A 51 -5.57 -1.55 21.34
N LEU A 52 -6.65 -1.77 22.11
CA LEU A 52 -6.55 -2.07 23.54
C LEU A 52 -5.96 -3.47 23.81
N ASP A 53 -5.98 -4.37 22.83
CA ASP A 53 -5.42 -5.72 22.92
C ASP A 53 -4.23 -5.89 21.96
N ILE A 54 -3.03 -5.69 22.50
CA ILE A 54 -1.76 -5.71 21.75
C ILE A 54 -1.52 -7.07 21.08
N ASP A 55 -1.80 -8.17 21.80
CA ASP A 55 -1.57 -9.51 21.27
C ASP A 55 -2.54 -9.82 20.12
N ALA A 56 -3.82 -9.48 20.27
CA ALA A 56 -4.80 -9.65 19.20
C ALA A 56 -4.46 -8.81 17.96
N VAL A 57 -4.06 -7.55 18.13
CA VAL A 57 -3.66 -6.71 16.98
C VAL A 57 -2.40 -7.25 16.30
N MET A 58 -1.42 -7.76 17.06
CA MET A 58 -0.23 -8.38 16.48
C MET A 58 -0.60 -9.63 15.65
N GLU A 59 -1.51 -10.47 16.13
CA GLU A 59 -2.03 -11.62 15.37
C GLU A 59 -2.74 -11.20 14.09
N ASP A 60 -3.59 -10.17 14.18
CA ASP A 60 -4.32 -9.63 13.03
C ASP A 60 -3.39 -8.97 12.01
N LEU A 61 -2.35 -8.26 12.45
CA LEU A 61 -1.30 -7.72 11.59
C LEU A 61 -0.57 -8.83 10.81
N ILE A 62 -0.15 -9.90 11.50
CA ILE A 62 0.45 -11.08 10.85
C ILE A 62 -0.51 -11.67 9.82
N LYS A 63 -1.80 -11.76 10.14
CA LYS A 63 -2.84 -12.33 9.30
C LYS A 63 -3.09 -11.50 8.04
N ILE A 64 -3.18 -10.17 8.15
CA ILE A 64 -3.34 -9.27 7.01
C ILE A 64 -2.14 -9.36 6.07
N VAL A 65 -0.91 -9.25 6.59
CA VAL A 65 0.31 -9.36 5.78
C VAL A 65 0.38 -10.72 5.08
N SER A 66 0.13 -11.80 5.81
CA SER A 66 0.17 -13.18 5.27
C SER A 66 -0.85 -13.41 4.15
N ARG A 67 -2.05 -12.82 4.26
CA ARG A 67 -3.14 -13.00 3.29
C ARG A 67 -3.06 -12.05 2.10
N SER A 68 -2.35 -10.93 2.22
CA SER A 68 -2.25 -9.91 1.19
C SER A 68 -1.63 -10.46 -0.10
N SER A 69 -2.31 -10.39 -1.23
CA SER A 69 -1.73 -10.78 -2.53
C SER A 69 -0.65 -9.81 -3.03
N LEU A 70 -0.54 -8.62 -2.42
CA LEU A 70 0.37 -7.54 -2.81
C LEU A 70 1.75 -7.64 -2.13
N VAL A 71 1.88 -8.44 -1.07
CA VAL A 71 3.15 -8.67 -0.37
C VAL A 71 3.81 -9.95 -0.90
N SER A 72 5.13 -9.93 -1.10
CA SER A 72 5.84 -11.10 -1.64
C SER A 72 5.80 -12.29 -0.68
N VAL A 73 5.84 -13.51 -1.21
CA VAL A 73 5.85 -14.75 -0.40
C VAL A 73 7.03 -14.81 0.57
N PHE A 74 8.18 -14.25 0.19
CA PHE A 74 9.38 -14.19 1.03
C PHE A 74 9.21 -13.21 2.18
N GLU A 75 8.67 -12.02 1.92
CA GLU A 75 8.38 -11.03 2.97
C GLU A 75 7.33 -11.55 3.94
N LYS A 76 6.27 -12.21 3.45
CA LYS A 76 5.24 -12.83 4.29
C LYS A 76 5.79 -13.85 5.28
N ALA A 77 6.58 -14.81 4.78
CA ALA A 77 7.13 -15.87 5.63
C ALA A 77 8.00 -15.27 6.73
N ARG A 78 8.92 -14.38 6.36
CA ARG A 78 9.83 -13.74 7.32
C ARG A 78 9.10 -12.83 8.31
N PHE A 79 8.11 -12.06 7.85
CA PHE A 79 7.32 -11.19 8.73
C PHE A 79 6.49 -12.00 9.73
N LYS A 80 5.87 -13.09 9.28
CA LYS A 80 5.11 -13.99 10.15
C LYS A 80 5.99 -14.58 11.25
N ASP A 81 7.16 -15.11 10.88
CA ASP A 81 8.08 -15.73 11.85
C ASP A 81 8.61 -14.69 12.84
N TYR A 82 9.00 -13.51 12.35
CA TYR A 82 9.48 -12.41 13.20
C TYR A 82 8.39 -11.88 14.13
N GLY A 83 7.18 -11.62 13.61
CA GLY A 83 6.06 -11.12 14.39
C GLY A 83 5.62 -12.08 15.50
N LYS A 84 5.66 -13.41 15.25
CA LYS A 84 5.39 -14.42 16.28
C LYS A 84 6.46 -14.49 17.37
N ALA A 85 7.71 -14.19 17.03
CA ALA A 85 8.82 -14.22 17.96
C ALA A 85 8.98 -12.89 18.74
N LEU A 86 8.29 -11.83 18.31
CA LEU A 86 8.44 -10.49 18.86
C LEU A 86 8.01 -10.44 20.34
N GLN A 87 8.88 -9.85 21.17
CA GLN A 87 8.66 -9.69 22.61
C GLN A 87 8.58 -8.20 22.96
N GLU A 88 8.22 -7.89 24.20
CA GLU A 88 8.28 -6.53 24.71
C GLU A 88 9.71 -5.98 24.79
N PRO A 89 9.93 -4.67 24.57
CA PRO A 89 8.91 -3.64 24.24
C PRO A 89 8.56 -3.57 22.73
N ASP A 90 9.26 -4.33 21.89
CA ASP A 90 9.17 -4.20 20.42
C ASP A 90 7.79 -4.56 19.88
N LYS A 91 7.08 -5.49 20.53
CA LYS A 91 5.70 -5.85 20.15
C LYS A 91 4.75 -4.68 20.37
N SER A 92 4.72 -4.12 21.57
CA SER A 92 3.90 -2.93 21.86
C SER A 92 4.26 -1.77 20.93
N GLN A 93 5.55 -1.55 20.68
CA GLN A 93 6.01 -0.50 19.77
C GLN A 93 5.52 -0.69 18.33
N LEU A 94 5.52 -1.93 17.81
CA LEU A 94 5.03 -2.22 16.47
C LEU A 94 3.51 -2.00 16.36
N VAL A 95 2.77 -2.38 17.40
CA VAL A 95 1.32 -2.17 17.47
C VAL A 95 0.97 -0.68 17.60
N GLU A 96 1.71 0.07 18.42
CA GLU A 96 1.58 1.53 18.50
C GLU A 96 1.91 2.18 17.16
N GLY A 97 2.97 1.75 16.48
CA GLY A 97 3.32 2.23 15.16
C GLY A 97 2.21 2.00 14.13
N LEU A 98 1.55 0.83 14.18
CA LEU A 98 0.38 0.56 13.33
C LEU A 98 -0.81 1.46 13.69
N TYR A 99 -1.08 1.70 14.98
CA TYR A 99 -2.14 2.60 15.45
C TYR A 99 -1.92 4.01 14.90
N GLU A 100 -0.74 4.59 15.15
CA GLU A 100 -0.39 5.94 14.71
C GLU A 100 -0.44 6.07 13.18
N THR A 101 -0.05 5.02 12.45
CA THR A 101 -0.16 4.99 10.98
C THR A 101 -1.60 5.04 10.49
N ILE A 102 -2.55 4.41 11.20
CA ILE A 102 -3.94 4.29 10.74
C ILE A 102 -4.84 5.42 11.30
N HIS A 103 -4.68 5.77 12.57
CA HIS A 103 -5.58 6.62 13.33
C HIS A 103 -4.95 7.92 13.85
N GLY A 104 -3.62 7.98 13.92
CA GLY A 104 -2.89 9.04 14.60
C GLY A 104 -1.91 9.80 13.70
N ASP A 105 -0.73 10.05 14.23
CA ASP A 105 0.35 10.69 13.50
C ASP A 105 1.09 9.67 12.64
N MET A 106 0.78 9.69 11.34
CA MET A 106 1.36 8.73 10.41
C MET A 106 2.89 8.82 10.32
N GLU A 107 3.51 9.99 10.51
CA GLU A 107 4.97 10.11 10.52
C GLU A 107 5.57 9.34 11.69
N LYS A 108 5.03 9.58 12.89
CA LYS A 108 5.37 8.81 14.09
C LYS A 108 5.13 7.31 13.88
N GLY A 109 4.00 6.95 13.27
CA GLY A 109 3.66 5.56 12.97
C GLY A 109 4.68 4.86 12.07
N PHE A 110 5.11 5.52 10.99
CA PHE A 110 6.18 5.02 10.12
C PHE A 110 7.47 4.78 10.91
N ASP A 111 7.92 5.77 11.68
CA ASP A 111 9.19 5.68 12.40
C ASP A 111 9.18 4.54 13.42
N LEU A 112 8.11 4.40 14.23
CA LEU A 112 7.96 3.31 15.19
C LEU A 112 8.00 1.93 14.51
N MET A 113 7.27 1.76 13.41
CA MET A 113 7.25 0.49 12.66
C MET A 113 8.61 0.19 12.03
N ILE A 114 9.29 1.19 11.47
CA ILE A 114 10.61 1.05 10.85
C ILE A 114 11.63 0.62 11.90
N ASP A 115 11.66 1.28 13.06
CA ASP A 115 12.62 0.99 14.14
C ASP A 115 12.54 -0.47 14.62
N VAL A 116 11.34 -1.02 14.74
CA VAL A 116 11.16 -2.44 15.10
C VAL A 116 11.58 -3.34 13.93
N LEU A 117 11.09 -3.07 12.72
CA LEU A 117 11.26 -3.98 11.58
C LEU A 117 12.68 -3.97 11.01
N GLU A 118 13.45 -2.89 11.18
CA GLU A 118 14.85 -2.83 10.74
C GLU A 118 15.75 -3.82 11.46
N LYS A 119 15.46 -4.13 12.73
CA LYS A 119 16.18 -5.14 13.53
C LYS A 119 16.23 -6.51 12.85
N ALA A 120 15.19 -6.82 12.05
CA ALA A 120 15.07 -8.05 11.26
C ALA A 120 15.25 -7.85 9.74
N LYS A 121 15.65 -6.65 9.29
CA LYS A 121 15.71 -6.28 7.86
C LYS A 121 14.36 -6.43 7.15
N LEU A 122 13.27 -6.14 7.86
CA LEU A 122 11.87 -6.24 7.42
C LEU A 122 11.20 -4.87 7.23
N ALA A 123 11.89 -3.75 7.48
CA ALA A 123 11.41 -2.43 7.10
C ALA A 123 11.36 -2.32 5.57
N LYS A 124 10.23 -2.71 4.99
CA LYS A 124 9.99 -2.81 3.55
C LYS A 124 8.70 -2.10 3.21
N TRP A 125 8.71 -1.35 2.11
CA TRP A 125 7.55 -0.59 1.65
C TRP A 125 6.25 -1.40 1.60
N PRO A 126 6.21 -2.64 1.09
CA PRO A 126 4.98 -3.43 1.11
C PRO A 126 4.47 -3.76 2.50
N ILE A 127 5.34 -3.95 3.50
CA ILE A 127 4.94 -4.26 4.87
C ILE A 127 4.36 -3.02 5.54
N ILE A 128 4.98 -1.85 5.35
CA ILE A 128 4.52 -0.62 6.02
C ILE A 128 3.23 -0.07 5.40
N THR A 129 3.07 -0.17 4.08
CA THR A 129 1.97 0.51 3.36
C THR A 129 0.73 -0.36 3.10
N ILE A 130 0.77 -1.67 3.41
CA ILE A 130 -0.35 -2.57 3.07
C ILE A 130 -1.56 -2.42 3.98
N CYS A 131 -1.37 -2.27 5.30
CA CYS A 131 -2.48 -2.11 6.23
C CYS A 131 -3.21 -0.77 6.03
N PRO A 132 -2.50 0.38 5.90
CA PRO A 132 -3.17 1.66 5.63
C PRO A 132 -3.96 1.66 4.33
N LEU A 133 -3.41 1.06 3.25
CA LEU A 133 -4.12 0.89 1.98
C LEU A 133 -5.44 0.12 2.16
N TYR A 134 -5.39 -1.04 2.84
CA TYR A 134 -6.61 -1.83 3.01
C TYR A 134 -7.62 -1.15 3.93
N TYR A 135 -7.16 -0.44 4.96
CA TYR A 135 -8.03 0.26 5.89
C TYR A 135 -8.74 1.44 5.21
N ASN A 136 -7.98 2.31 4.54
CA ASN A 136 -8.48 3.52 3.88
C ASN A 136 -8.02 3.62 2.41
N PRO A 137 -8.61 2.83 1.50
CA PRO A 137 -8.17 2.71 0.11
C PRO A 137 -8.46 3.92 -0.77
N ASP A 138 -9.25 4.88 -0.29
CA ASP A 138 -9.52 6.13 -1.01
C ASP A 138 -8.44 7.17 -0.75
N GLU A 139 -7.78 7.07 0.42
CA GLU A 139 -6.78 8.02 0.86
C GLU A 139 -5.37 7.48 0.73
N GLU A 140 -5.11 6.24 1.16
CA GLU A 140 -3.76 5.68 1.29
C GLU A 140 -3.29 4.97 0.01
N VAL A 141 -1.97 4.85 -0.13
CA VAL A 141 -1.33 4.33 -1.35
C VAL A 141 -0.39 3.18 -1.02
N PHE A 142 -0.31 2.21 -1.93
CA PHE A 142 0.62 1.09 -1.81
C PHE A 142 1.92 1.38 -2.52
N ILE A 143 3.06 1.14 -1.85
CA ILE A 143 4.37 1.26 -2.49
C ILE A 143 4.92 -0.13 -2.82
N LYS A 144 4.80 -0.48 -4.10
CA LYS A 144 5.52 -1.60 -4.72
C LYS A 144 6.84 -1.09 -5.30
N PRO A 145 8.01 -1.45 -4.73
CA PRO A 145 9.31 -0.87 -5.09
C PRO A 145 9.61 -0.74 -6.59
N THR A 146 9.43 -1.83 -7.34
CA THR A 146 9.76 -1.85 -8.77
C THR A 146 8.80 -1.01 -9.61
N THR A 147 7.51 -1.07 -9.28
CA THR A 147 6.46 -0.28 -9.93
C THR A 147 6.64 1.21 -9.66
N VAL A 148 6.87 1.60 -8.41
CA VAL A 148 7.05 3.03 -8.06
C VAL A 148 8.29 3.62 -8.74
N LYS A 149 9.40 2.88 -8.84
CA LYS A 149 10.57 3.31 -9.63
C LYS A 149 10.22 3.56 -11.09
N LYS A 150 9.46 2.64 -11.71
CA LYS A 150 9.01 2.77 -13.10
C LYS A 150 8.08 3.97 -13.28
N ILE A 151 7.12 4.18 -12.36
CA ILE A 151 6.21 5.34 -12.35
C ILE A 151 6.99 6.65 -12.30
N ILE A 152 7.94 6.78 -11.35
CA ILE A 152 8.77 7.99 -11.22
C ILE A 152 9.52 8.30 -12.52
N ALA A 153 10.14 7.28 -13.12
CA ALA A 153 10.92 7.44 -14.35
C ALA A 153 10.02 7.71 -15.57
N TYR A 154 8.94 6.95 -15.73
CA TYR A 154 8.06 7.00 -16.90
C TYR A 154 7.32 8.34 -16.98
N TYR A 155 6.71 8.77 -15.87
CA TYR A 155 5.95 10.02 -15.77
C TYR A 155 6.79 11.23 -15.40
N GLU A 156 8.13 11.09 -15.37
CA GLU A 156 9.07 12.20 -15.13
C GLU A 156 8.66 13.00 -13.88
N LEU A 157 8.52 12.27 -12.76
CA LEU A 157 8.21 12.89 -11.48
C LEU A 157 9.48 13.54 -10.94
N GLU A 158 9.46 14.86 -10.86
CA GLU A 158 10.59 15.67 -10.41
C GLU A 158 10.70 15.69 -8.89
N ASP A 159 11.88 16.03 -8.38
CA ASP A 159 12.19 16.16 -6.94
C ASP A 159 11.87 14.94 -6.06
N ILE A 160 11.57 13.77 -6.63
CA ILE A 160 11.31 12.54 -5.88
C ILE A 160 12.31 11.46 -6.27
N ILE A 161 13.04 10.96 -5.27
CA ILE A 161 14.05 9.93 -5.46
C ILE A 161 13.66 8.71 -4.63
N TYR A 162 13.48 7.58 -5.31
CA TYR A 162 13.18 6.33 -4.62
C TYR A 162 14.31 5.92 -3.68
N LYS A 163 13.97 5.62 -2.43
CA LYS A 163 14.88 5.04 -1.43
C LYS A 163 14.39 3.63 -1.04
N PRO A 164 15.29 2.63 -0.95
CA PRO A 164 14.90 1.28 -0.52
C PRO A 164 14.38 1.19 0.92
N ARG A 165 14.92 2.03 1.83
CA ARG A 165 14.44 2.19 3.20
C ARG A 165 13.17 3.03 3.18
N PRO A 166 12.06 2.57 3.79
CA PRO A 166 10.86 3.39 3.95
C PRO A 166 11.14 4.70 4.69
N SER A 167 10.40 5.75 4.36
CA SER A 167 10.34 7.00 5.13
C SER A 167 9.01 7.72 4.88
N TYR A 168 8.49 8.42 5.89
CA TYR A 168 7.27 9.19 5.73
C TYR A 168 7.40 10.29 4.68
N GLU A 169 8.55 10.99 4.64
CA GLU A 169 8.85 12.02 3.64
C GLU A 169 8.62 11.53 2.20
N PHE A 170 9.18 10.35 1.85
CA PHE A 170 8.98 9.78 0.52
C PHE A 170 7.52 9.34 0.31
N TYR A 171 6.91 8.69 1.32
CA TYR A 171 5.53 8.25 1.24
C TYR A 171 4.58 9.41 0.95
N SER A 172 4.67 10.48 1.73
CA SER A 172 3.84 11.67 1.61
C SER A 172 4.02 12.34 0.25
N LYS A 173 5.26 12.49 -0.22
CA LYS A 173 5.54 13.07 -1.54
C LYS A 173 5.02 12.20 -2.68
N TYR A 174 5.20 10.88 -2.62
CA TYR A 174 4.66 9.95 -3.62
C TYR A 174 3.13 9.94 -3.62
N LYS A 175 2.49 9.92 -2.43
CA LYS A 175 1.03 10.00 -2.27
C LYS A 175 0.47 11.27 -2.90
N LYS A 176 1.16 12.39 -2.80
CA LYS A 176 0.79 13.65 -3.48
C LYS A 176 0.79 13.49 -5.00
N TYR A 177 1.89 13.02 -5.60
CA TYR A 177 1.94 12.76 -7.04
C TYR A 177 0.88 11.76 -7.50
N PHE A 178 0.68 10.70 -6.72
CA PHE A 178 -0.33 9.68 -6.99
C PHE A 178 -1.74 10.29 -7.07
N LYS A 179 -2.10 11.13 -6.09
CA LYS A 179 -3.39 11.83 -6.08
C LYS A 179 -3.51 12.88 -7.18
N GLU A 180 -2.43 13.56 -7.53
CA GLU A 180 -2.40 14.48 -8.67
C GLU A 180 -2.67 13.72 -9.97
N MET A 181 -1.95 12.63 -10.26
CA MET A 181 -2.22 11.79 -11.44
C MET A 181 -3.66 11.28 -11.47
N ARG A 182 -4.21 10.84 -10.32
CA ARG A 182 -5.59 10.33 -10.26
C ARG A 182 -6.64 11.39 -10.64
N ARG A 183 -6.38 12.67 -10.33
CA ARG A 183 -7.29 13.78 -10.68
C ARG A 183 -7.26 14.13 -12.16
N GLU A 184 -6.16 13.81 -12.83
CA GLU A 184 -5.95 14.11 -14.23
C GLU A 184 -6.52 13.03 -15.16
N VAL A 185 -7.07 11.93 -14.65
CA VAL A 185 -7.67 10.85 -15.45
C VAL A 185 -9.15 10.65 -15.07
N ASP A 186 -9.90 10.01 -15.97
CA ASP A 186 -11.26 9.56 -15.73
C ASP A 186 -11.29 8.54 -14.58
N ILE A 187 -12.31 8.64 -13.73
CA ILE A 187 -12.50 7.78 -12.56
C ILE A 187 -12.55 6.29 -12.91
N LYS A 188 -12.90 5.92 -14.15
CA LYS A 188 -12.88 4.54 -14.65
C LYS A 188 -11.48 3.95 -14.75
N ALA A 189 -10.43 4.77 -14.78
CA ALA A 189 -9.04 4.33 -14.67
C ALA A 189 -8.67 3.94 -13.22
N GLY A 190 -9.55 4.19 -12.23
CA GLY A 190 -9.38 3.73 -10.86
C GLY A 190 -10.35 4.40 -9.90
N CYS A 191 -11.38 3.66 -9.48
CA CYS A 191 -12.41 4.15 -8.57
C CYS A 191 -11.90 4.38 -7.15
N ASP A 192 -10.78 3.77 -6.78
CA ASP A 192 -10.04 3.95 -5.52
C ASP A 192 -8.53 3.88 -5.77
N ASN A 193 -7.70 4.07 -4.73
CA ASN A 193 -6.25 4.04 -4.92
C ASN A 193 -5.70 2.63 -5.18
N ALA A 194 -6.42 1.57 -4.80
CA ALA A 194 -5.98 0.20 -5.10
C ALA A 194 -6.10 -0.11 -6.60
N SER A 195 -7.23 0.22 -7.21
CA SER A 195 -7.48 0.10 -8.65
C SER A 195 -6.64 1.08 -9.46
N PHE A 196 -6.53 2.35 -9.03
CA PHE A 196 -5.67 3.32 -9.70
C PHE A 196 -4.19 2.90 -9.67
N SER A 197 -3.71 2.29 -8.57
CA SER A 197 -2.37 1.68 -8.53
C SER A 197 -2.23 0.53 -9.53
N GLY A 198 -3.32 -0.21 -9.81
CA GLY A 198 -3.35 -1.23 -10.85
C GLY A 198 -3.21 -0.61 -12.25
N PHE A 199 -3.94 0.47 -12.53
CA PHE A 199 -3.80 1.22 -13.78
C PHE A 199 -2.36 1.70 -14.01
N LEU A 200 -1.77 2.38 -13.03
CA LEU A 200 -0.39 2.86 -13.13
C LEU A 200 0.63 1.73 -13.27
N MET A 201 0.34 0.54 -12.74
CA MET A 201 1.20 -0.63 -12.92
C MET A 201 1.14 -1.13 -14.37
N MET A 202 -0.06 -1.22 -14.94
CA MET A 202 -0.28 -1.70 -16.32
C MET A 202 0.26 -0.72 -17.38
N SER A 203 0.32 0.58 -17.07
CA SER A 203 0.83 1.59 -17.99
C SER A 203 2.36 1.65 -18.08
N VAL A 204 3.07 1.18 -17.05
CA VAL A 204 4.54 1.21 -16.96
C VAL A 204 5.18 -0.18 -17.04
N GLU A 205 4.38 -1.20 -17.34
CA GLU A 205 4.83 -2.59 -17.39
C GLU A 205 5.72 -2.89 -18.60
#